data_AF-A0A6G7WGL1-F1
#
_entry.id   AF-A0A6G7WGL1-F1
#
_cell.length_a   1.000
_cell.length_b   1.000
_cell.length_c   1.000
_cell.angle_alpha   90.00
_cell.angle_beta   90.00
_cell.angle_gamma   90.00
#
_symmetry.space_group_name_H-M   'P 1'
#
loop_
_entity.id
_entity.type
_entity.pdbx_description
1 polymer ?
#
loop_
_entity_poly.entity_id
_entity_poly.type
_entity_poly.pdbx_seq_one_letter_code
_entity_poly.pdbx_strand_id
1 'polypeptide(L)' 'MYLTIEQTAEYLNLPVNEIIRLIREQQIRTLVVDDEVLIYQEQFNLFLREMEKKKRERDEYYQTPIPEDPDVKDED' A
#
# COMPACT_ATOMS: atom_id res chain seq x y z
N MET A 1 16.94 7.88 2.60
CA MET A 1 16.76 9.16 1.86
C MET A 1 15.55 9.92 2.42
N TYR A 2 15.51 11.25 2.34
CA TYR A 2 14.36 12.07 2.74
C TYR A 2 13.65 12.61 1.50
N LEU A 3 12.32 12.71 1.56
CA LEU A 3 11.46 13.13 0.45
C LEU A 3 10.52 14.26 0.90
N THR A 4 10.13 15.15 -0.02
CA THR A 4 9.02 16.09 0.22
C THR A 4 7.68 15.34 0.27
N ILE A 5 6.60 16.05 0.62
CA ILE A 5 5.25 15.50 0.63
C ILE A 5 4.84 15.01 -0.77
N GLU A 6 5.14 15.80 -1.81
CA GLU A 6 4.82 15.51 -3.21
C GLU A 6 5.60 14.30 -3.71
N GLN A 7 6.90 14.25 -3.40
CA GLN A 7 7.75 13.12 -3.78
C GLN A 7 7.31 11.83 -3.05
N THR A 8 6.87 11.94 -1.80
CA THR A 8 6.35 10.78 -1.05
C THR A 8 5.03 10.29 -1.63
N ALA A 9 4.15 11.21 -2.04
CA ALA A 9 2.90 10.90 -2.72
C ALA A 9 3.17 10.12 -4.02
N GLU A 10 4.10 10.61 -4.85
CA GLU A 10 4.54 9.94 -6.07
C GLU A 10 5.17 8.57 -5.77
N TYR A 11 6.09 8.49 -4.79
CA TYR A 11 6.79 7.27 -4.40
C TYR A 11 5.83 6.15 -3.94
N LEU A 12 4.79 6.50 -3.20
CA LEU A 12 3.80 5.55 -2.69
C LEU A 12 2.61 5.34 -3.64
N ASN A 13 2.56 6.09 -4.74
CA ASN A 13 1.41 6.16 -5.64
C ASN A 13 0.11 6.46 -4.87
N LEU A 14 0.18 7.43 -3.96
CA LEU A 14 -0.92 7.93 -3.14
C LEU A 14 -1.14 9.42 -3.43
N PRO A 15 -2.36 9.95 -3.27
CA PRO A 15 -2.58 11.37 -3.44
C PRO A 15 -1.99 12.17 -2.25
N VAL A 16 -1.59 13.42 -2.50
CA VAL A 16 -0.94 14.29 -1.50
C VAL A 16 -1.76 14.44 -0.21
N ASN A 17 -3.09 14.51 -0.33
CA ASN A 17 -3.99 14.60 0.83
C ASN A 17 -3.90 13.38 1.76
N GLU A 18 -3.61 12.18 1.24
CA GLU A 18 -3.38 10.99 2.07
C GLU A 18 -2.07 11.12 2.84
N ILE A 19 -0.99 11.62 2.22
CA ILE A 19 0.25 11.88 2.93
C ILE A 19 0.03 12.89 4.06
N ILE A 20 -0.67 14.00 3.78
CA ILE A 20 -1.03 15.00 4.79
C ILE A 20 -1.85 14.38 5.94
N ARG A 21 -2.80 13.49 5.61
CA ARG A 21 -3.59 12.75 6.60
C ARG A 21 -2.70 11.90 7.50
N LEU A 22 -1.77 11.14 6.93
CA LEU A 22 -0.83 10.29 7.67
C LEU A 22 0.07 11.11 8.62
N ILE A 23 0.51 12.29 8.19
CA ILE A 23 1.29 13.21 9.03
C ILE A 23 0.43 13.71 10.19
N ARG A 24 -0.78 14.22 9.90
CA ARG A 24 -1.72 14.73 10.91
C ARG A 24 -2.09 13.67 11.95
N GLU A 25 -2.26 12.43 11.51
CA GLU A 25 -2.60 11.27 12.34
C GLU A 25 -1.37 10.62 13.00
N GLN A 26 -0.17 11.21 12.83
CA GLN A 26 1.09 10.74 13.40
C GLN A 26 1.44 9.29 13.04
N GLN A 27 0.96 8.82 11.89
CA GLN A 27 1.20 7.46 11.41
C GLN A 27 2.57 7.32 10.72
N ILE A 28 3.17 8.44 10.31
CA ILE A 28 4.49 8.50 9.68
C ILE A 28 5.38 9.52 10.36
N ARG A 29 6.69 9.27 10.31
CA ARG A 29 7.74 10.12 10.86
C ARG A 29 8.10 11.20 9.84
N THR A 30 8.17 12.43 10.31
CA THR A 30 8.59 13.60 9.54
C THR A 30 9.73 14.33 10.25
N LEU A 31 10.47 15.12 9.50
CA LEU A 31 11.50 16.04 9.95
C LEU A 31 11.17 17.42 9.36
N VAL A 32 11.30 18.48 10.15
CA VAL A 32 11.14 19.86 9.66
C VAL A 32 12.51 20.52 9.59
N VAL A 33 12.87 21.02 8.41
CA VAL A 33 14.15 21.72 8.15
C VAL A 33 13.84 22.97 7.33
N ASP A 34 14.27 24.14 7.79
CA ASP A 34 14.07 25.42 7.08
C ASP A 34 12.63 25.63 6.56
N ASP A 35 11.65 25.38 7.43
CA ASP A 35 10.20 25.43 7.15
C ASP A 35 9.67 24.40 6.14
N GLU A 36 10.50 23.45 5.67
CA GLU A 36 10.12 22.36 4.79
C GLU A 36 9.89 21.05 5.57
N VAL A 37 8.83 20.31 5.21
CA VAL A 37 8.51 19.00 5.79
C VAL A 37 9.12 17.89 4.94
N LEU A 38 10.02 17.12 5.55
CA LEU A 38 10.72 16.00 4.96
C LEU A 38 10.27 14.68 5.59
N ILE A 39 10.20 13.63 4.78
CA ILE A 39 9.68 12.32 5.17
C ILE A 39 10.76 11.28 4.92
N TYR A 40 11.10 10.49 5.93
CA TYR A 40 12.11 9.44 5.81
C TYR A 40 11.58 8.28 4.95
N GLN A 41 12.14 8.05 3.77
CA GLN A 41 11.59 7.09 2.80
C GLN A 41 11.52 5.64 3.30
N GLU A 42 12.55 5.16 4.00
CA GLU A 42 12.67 3.72 4.32
C GLU A 42 11.65 3.26 5.38
N GLN A 43 10.91 4.19 6.01
CA GLN A 43 9.79 3.84 6.89
C GLN A 43 8.67 3.10 6.14
N PHE A 44 8.61 3.23 4.81
CA PHE A 44 7.58 2.60 3.98
C PHE A 44 7.97 1.20 3.46
N ASN A 45 9.16 0.69 3.81
CA ASN A 45 9.64 -0.61 3.32
C ASN A 45 8.70 -1.78 3.66
N LEU A 46 8.05 -1.73 4.83
CA LEU A 46 7.07 -2.75 5.21
C LEU A 46 5.79 -2.63 4.36
N PHE A 47 5.25 -1.42 4.24
CA PHE A 47 4.05 -1.15 3.45
C PHE A 47 4.21 -1.60 2.00
N LEU A 48 5.32 -1.26 1.35
CA LEU A 48 5.57 -1.65 -0.04
C LEU A 48 5.66 -3.17 -0.21
N ARG A 49 6.35 -3.85 0.73
CA ARG A 49 6.45 -5.31 0.73
C ARG A 49 5.08 -5.99 0.89
N GLU A 50 4.24 -5.45 1.77
CA GLU A 50 2.88 -5.97 1.97
C GLU A 50 2.00 -5.71 0.75
N MET A 51 2.13 -4.56 0.10
CA MET A 51 1.42 -4.24 -1.14
C MET A 51 1.82 -5.19 -2.28
N GLU A 52 3.11 -5.46 -2.45
CA GLU A 52 3.60 -6.43 -3.43
C GLU A 52 3.09 -7.84 -3.15
N LYS A 53 3.11 -8.27 -1.88
CA LYS A 53 2.59 -9.57 -1.46
C LYS A 53 1.10 -9.70 -1.80
N LYS A 54 0.28 -8.71 -1.44
CA LYS A 54 -1.17 -8.71 -1.74
C LYS A 54 -1.43 -8.74 -3.24
N LYS A 55 -0.63 -8.02 -4.03
CA LYS A 55 -0.74 -8.04 -5.50
C LYS A 55 -0.49 -9.44 -6.05
N ARG A 56 0.55 -10.13 -5.56
CA ARG A 56 0.86 -11.50 -5.95
C ARG A 56 -0.27 -12.47 -5.59
N GLU A 57 -0.75 -12.44 -4.35
CA GLU A 57 -1.84 -13.33 -3.89
C GLU A 57 -3.12 -13.13 -4.72
N ARG A 58 -3.43 -11.89 -5.08
CA ARG A 58 -4.56 -11.57 -5.95
C ARG A 58 -4.36 -12.13 -7.36
N ASP A 59 -3.17 -11.95 -7.94
CA ASP A 59 -2.88 -12.43 -9.29
C ASP A 59 -2.88 -13.97 -9.33
N GLU A 60 -2.39 -14.64 -8.28
CA GLU A 60 -2.49 -16.09 -8.08
C GLU A 60 -3.94 -16.56 -7.99
N TYR A 61 -4.79 -15.88 -7.21
CA TYR A 61 -6.23 -16.18 -7.12
C TYR A 61 -6.93 -16.10 -8.48
N TYR A 62 -6.63 -15.09 -9.30
CA TYR A 62 -7.21 -14.99 -10.65
C TYR A 62 -6.66 -16.04 -11.63
N GLN A 63 -5.48 -16.60 -11.37
CA GLN A 63 -4.89 -17.68 -12.16
C GLN A 63 -5.34 -19.07 -11.72
N THR A 64 -5.85 -19.22 -10.48
CA THR A 64 -6.39 -20.51 -10.05
C THR A 64 -7.63 -20.86 -10.88
N PRO A 65 -7.66 -22.03 -11.53
CA PRO A 65 -8.85 -22.48 -12.23
C PRO A 65 -9.99 -22.57 -11.22
N ILE A 66 -11.16 -22.06 -11.63
CA ILE A 66 -12.38 -22.23 -10.84
C ILE A 66 -12.58 -23.74 -10.67
N PRO A 67 -12.73 -24.26 -9.44
CA PRO A 67 -13.05 -25.66 -9.25
C PRO A 67 -14.31 -25.99 -10.04
N GLU A 68 -14.36 -27.16 -10.67
CA GLU A 68 -15.59 -27.59 -11.35
C GLU A 68 -16.73 -27.55 -10.32
N ASP A 69 -17.87 -26.97 -10.74
CA ASP A 69 -19.06 -26.94 -9.90
C ASP A 69 -19.34 -28.38 -9.45
N PRO A 70 -19.42 -28.64 -8.13
CA PRO A 70 -19.83 -29.97 -7.70
C PRO A 70 -21.22 -30.22 -8.30
N ASP A 71 -21.35 -31.28 -9.09
CA ASP A 71 -22.63 -31.82 -9.54
C ASP A 71 -23.36 -32.37 -8.29
N VAL A 72 -23.85 -31.46 -7.46
CA VAL A 72 -24.71 -31.79 -6.32
C VAL A 72 -26.05 -32.15 -6.92
N LYS A 73 -26.17 -33.43 -7.29
CA LYS A 73 -27.48 -34.06 -7.34
C LYS A 73 -27.97 -34.09 -5.91
N ASP A 74 -28.92 -33.23 -5.61
CA ASP A 74 -29.78 -33.40 -4.44
C ASP A 74 -30.50 -34.76 -4.63
N GLU A 75 -29.86 -35.85 -4.18
CA GLU A 75 -30.53 -37.13 -3.98
C GLU A 75 -31.44 -36.97 -2.75
N ASP A 76 -32.75 -36.87 -3.03
CA ASP A 76 -33.95 -37.01 -2.17
C ASP A 76 -33.77 -37.08 -0.64
#